data_AF-A0A1V5ZB47-F1
#
_entry.id   AF-A0A1V5ZB47-F1
#
_cell.length_a   1.000
_cell.length_b   1.000
_cell.length_c   1.000
_cell.angle_alpha   90.00
_cell.angle_beta   90.00
_cell.angle_gamma   90.00
#
_symmetry.space_group_name_H-M   'P 1'
#
loop_
_entity.id
_entity.type
_entity.pdbx_description
1 polymer ?
#
loop_
_entity_poly.entity_id
_entity_poly.type
_entity_poly.pdbx_seq_one_letter_code
_entity_poly.pdbx_strand_id
1 'polypeptide(L)' 'MVNDSRFGLQAGVFTKDLALAIHASRFIQCGAVLVNDIPTFRIDSMPYGGVKESGIGREGPYFAIREMTEEKLVIIRP' A
#
# COMPACT_ATOMS: atom_id res chain seq x y z
N MET A 1 -3.69 16.68 -11.44
CA MET A 1 -4.52 15.43 -11.50
C MET A 1 -4.00 14.44 -10.45
N VAL A 2 -4.72 13.38 -10.05
CA VAL A 2 -4.43 12.58 -8.82
C VAL A 2 -2.96 12.16 -8.59
N ASN A 3 -2.19 11.87 -9.65
CA ASN A 3 -0.76 11.50 -9.54
C ASN A 3 0.21 12.69 -9.49
N ASP A 4 -0.28 13.90 -9.77
CA ASP A 4 0.42 15.19 -9.71
C ASP A 4 0.51 15.67 -8.26
N SER A 5 1.17 14.84 -7.45
CA SER A 5 1.46 15.07 -6.05
C SER A 5 2.80 14.41 -5.74
N ARG A 6 3.57 15.05 -4.87
CA ARG A 6 4.80 14.49 -4.29
C ARG A 6 4.49 13.31 -3.35
N PHE A 7 3.24 13.19 -2.92
CA PHE A 7 2.74 12.16 -2.02
C PHE A 7 1.94 11.08 -2.74
N GLY A 8 1.82 9.92 -2.11
CA GLY A 8 1.13 8.74 -2.63
C GLY A 8 0.77 7.75 -1.53
N LEU A 9 0.01 8.19 -0.52
CA LEU A 9 -0.40 7.34 0.61
C LEU A 9 -1.60 6.46 0.26
N GLN A 10 -2.80 7.04 0.19
CA GLN A 10 -4.03 6.37 -0.22
C GLN A 10 -4.85 7.26 -1.17
N ALA A 11 -5.70 6.65 -1.99
CA ALA A 11 -6.63 7.36 -2.87
C ALA A 11 -8.01 6.70 -2.84
N GLY A 12 -9.08 7.50 -2.85
CA GLY A 12 -10.45 7.02 -2.99
C GLY A 12 -10.97 7.22 -4.41
N VAL A 13 -11.65 6.22 -4.97
CA VAL A 13 -12.26 6.26 -6.31
C VAL A 13 -13.74 5.88 -6.17
N PHE A 14 -14.64 6.81 -6.49
CA PHE A 14 -16.09 6.57 -6.46
C PHE A 14 -16.60 6.33 -7.88
N THR A 15 -17.04 5.12 -8.16
CA THR A 15 -17.58 4.73 -9.47
C THR A 15 -18.46 3.48 -9.39
N LYS A 16 -19.41 3.38 -10.31
CA LYS A 16 -20.20 2.17 -10.57
C LYS A 16 -19.61 1.29 -11.69
N ASP A 17 -18.65 1.82 -12.44
CA ASP A 17 -17.99 1.13 -13.54
C ASP A 17 -16.78 0.34 -13.02
N LEU A 18 -16.86 -0.99 -13.10
CA LEU A 18 -15.81 -1.91 -12.68
C LEU A 18 -14.54 -1.76 -13.52
N ALA A 19 -14.65 -1.52 -14.83
CA ALA A 19 -13.50 -1.34 -15.70
C ALA A 19 -12.74 -0.06 -15.32
N LEU A 20 -13.48 1.01 -15.00
CA LEU A 20 -12.88 2.25 -14.49
C LEU A 20 -12.21 2.03 -13.13
N ALA A 21 -12.84 1.30 -12.21
CA ALA A 21 -12.25 1.00 -10.91
C ALA A 21 -10.93 0.24 -11.06
N ILE A 22 -10.90 -0.83 -11.87
CA ILE A 22 -9.68 -1.62 -12.13
C ILE A 22 -8.61 -0.77 -12.81
N HIS A 23 -8.99 0.06 -13.79
CA HIS A 23 -8.06 0.95 -14.47
C HIS A 23 -7.44 1.96 -13.50
N ALA A 24 -8.26 2.60 -12.65
CA ALA A 24 -7.81 3.54 -11.64
C ALA A 24 -6.85 2.86 -10.63
N SER A 25 -7.17 1.66 -10.15
CA SER A 25 -6.30 0.89 -9.25
C SER A 25 -4.93 0.55 -9.83
N ARG A 26 -4.79 0.47 -11.16
CA ARG A 26 -3.51 0.23 -11.85
C ARG A 26 -2.75 1.52 -12.15
N PHE A 27 -3.46 2.61 -12.40
CA PHE A 27 -2.86 3.88 -12.85
C PHE A 27 -2.49 4.82 -11.69
N ILE A 28 -3.25 4.82 -10.59
CA ILE A 28 -3.00 5.71 -9.47
C ILE A 28 -1.76 5.25 -8.71
N GLN A 29 -0.81 6.17 -8.51
CA GLN A 29 0.47 5.93 -7.85
C GLN A 29 0.37 6.21 -6.35
N CYS A 30 -0.22 5.28 -5.61
CA CYS A 30 -0.33 5.33 -4.15
C CYS A 30 -0.15 3.95 -3.51
N GLY A 31 -0.10 3.91 -2.17
CA GLY A 31 -0.03 2.68 -1.41
C GLY A 31 -1.30 1.83 -1.45
N ALA A 32 -2.48 2.47 -1.51
CA ALA A 32 -3.75 1.79 -1.67
C ALA A 32 -4.79 2.64 -2.42
N VAL A 33 -5.62 1.98 -3.22
CA VAL A 33 -6.79 2.58 -3.88
C VAL A 33 -8.05 1.96 -3.30
N LEU A 34 -8.91 2.80 -2.73
CA LEU A 34 -10.17 2.40 -2.12
C LEU A 34 -11.31 2.72 -3.08
N VAL A 35 -12.04 1.69 -3.48
CA VAL A 35 -13.17 1.85 -4.43
C VAL A 35 -14.45 2.00 -3.62
N ASN A 36 -15.16 3.11 -3.86
CA ASN A 36 -16.39 3.50 -3.17
C ASN A 36 -16.24 3.68 -1.65
N ASP A 37 -15.05 4.12 -1.21
CA ASP A 37 -14.79 4.50 0.17
C ASP A 37 -13.80 5.68 0.25
N ILE A 38 -13.76 6.36 1.40
CA ILE A 38 -12.86 7.47 1.67
C ILE A 38 -11.45 6.97 2.04
N PRO A 39 -10.37 7.69 1.66
CA PRO A 39 -8.98 7.23 1.86
C PRO A 39 -8.49 7.32 3.32
N THR A 40 -9.39 7.33 4.30
CA THR A 40 -9.07 7.25 5.74
C THR A 40 -9.27 5.85 6.30
N PHE A 41 -9.86 4.94 5.52
CA PHE A 41 -10.08 3.57 5.96
C PHE A 41 -8.76 2.81 6.12
N ARG A 42 -8.59 2.20 7.29
CA ARG A 42 -7.45 1.40 7.69
C ARG A 42 -7.94 0.26 8.59
N ILE A 43 -7.45 -0.95 8.31
CA ILE A 43 -7.56 -2.09 9.21
C ILE A 43 -6.15 -2.41 9.71
N ASP A 44 -5.99 -2.66 11.01
CA ASP A 44 -4.67 -2.84 11.62
C ASP A 44 -3.84 -3.98 11.01
N SER A 45 -4.49 -5.05 10.55
CA SER A 45 -3.82 -6.20 9.93
C SER A 45 -3.43 -6.00 8.47
N MET A 46 -3.96 -4.96 7.80
CA MET A 46 -3.69 -4.73 6.38
C MET A 46 -2.29 -4.15 6.16
N PRO A 47 -1.65 -4.37 4.99
CA PRO A 47 -0.44 -3.66 4.64
C PRO A 47 -0.74 -2.15 4.50
N TYR A 48 -0.14 -1.34 5.35
CA TYR A 48 -0.34 0.11 5.34
C TYR A 48 0.96 0.86 5.07
N GLY A 49 0.95 1.79 4.13
CA GLY A 49 2.14 2.59 3.80
C GLY A 49 2.03 3.16 2.39
N GLY A 50 2.78 4.22 2.11
CA GLY A 50 2.71 4.95 0.85
C GLY A 50 3.84 4.64 -0.13
N VAL A 51 3.87 5.43 -1.20
CA VAL A 51 5.01 5.53 -2.14
C VAL A 51 5.40 7.00 -2.30
N LYS A 52 6.44 7.28 -3.08
CA LYS A 52 7.03 8.63 -3.24
C LYS A 52 7.48 9.18 -1.88
N GLU A 53 7.14 10.42 -1.55
CA GLU A 53 7.48 11.03 -0.26
C GLU A 53 6.53 10.61 0.88
N SER A 54 5.60 9.67 0.65
CA SER A 54 4.72 9.13 1.70
C SER A 54 5.31 7.96 2.49
N GLY A 55 6.59 7.64 2.28
CA GLY A 55 7.34 6.66 3.06
C GLY A 55 7.80 5.44 2.28
N ILE A 56 8.52 4.56 2.99
CA ILE A 56 9.05 3.28 2.53
C ILE A 56 8.55 2.15 3.44
N GLY A 57 8.52 0.92 2.92
CA GLY A 57 8.05 -0.24 3.67
C GLY A 57 6.54 -0.28 3.88
N ARG A 58 6.07 -1.22 4.70
CA ARG A 58 4.65 -1.39 5.06
C ARG A 58 4.51 -1.72 6.54
N GLU A 59 3.57 -1.06 7.19
CA GLU A 59 3.07 -1.38 8.52
C GLU A 59 1.94 -2.42 8.46
N GLY A 60 1.42 -2.76 9.65
CA GLY A 60 0.54 -3.88 9.93
C GLY A 60 1.36 -4.97 10.63
N PRO A 61 0.86 -5.63 11.70
CA PRO A 61 1.69 -6.49 12.56
C PRO A 61 2.59 -7.48 11.80
N TYR A 62 2.06 -8.16 10.79
CA TYR A 62 2.83 -9.08 9.96
C TYR A 62 3.96 -8.39 9.16
N PHE A 63 3.66 -7.25 8.52
CA PHE A 63 4.61 -6.52 7.68
C PHE A 63 5.67 -5.81 8.53
N ALA A 64 5.25 -5.21 9.64
CA ALA A 64 6.13 -4.56 10.60
C ALA A 64 7.12 -5.56 11.23
N ILE A 65 6.67 -6.77 11.61
CA ILE A 65 7.58 -7.81 12.09
C ILE A 65 8.65 -8.11 11.05
N ARG A 66 8.27 -8.29 9.78
CA ARG A 66 9.23 -8.57 8.71
C ARG A 66 10.25 -7.44 8.52
N GLU A 67 9.81 -6.18 8.54
CA GLU A 67 10.70 -5.00 8.47
C GLU A 67 11.58 -4.83 9.71
N MET A 68 11.14 -5.31 10.88
CA MET A 68 11.88 -5.24 12.15
C MET A 68 12.75 -6.48 12.44
N THR A 69 12.85 -7.41 11.49
CA THR A 69 13.64 -8.64 11.64
C THR A 69 14.61 -8.82 10.48
N GLU A 70 15.79 -9.38 10.77
CA GLU A 70 16.81 -9.69 9.76
C GLU A 70 16.86 -11.19 9.48
N GLU A 71 16.95 -11.56 8.20
CA GLU A 71 17.13 -12.95 7.79
C GLU A 71 18.55 -13.43 8.13
N LYS A 72 18.66 -14.61 8.75
CA LYS A 72 19.94 -15.26 9.06
C LYS A 72 20.06 -16.58 8.31
N LEU A 73 20.95 -16.64 7.33
CA LEU A 73 21.30 -17.89 6.65
C LEU A 73 22.23 -18.72 7.55
N VAL A 74 21.84 -19.97 7.80
CA VAL A 74 22.65 -20.94 8.52
C VAL A 74 22.92 -22.13 7.61
N ILE A 75 24.20 -22.44 7.36
CA ILE A 75 24.63 -23.59 6.58
C ILE A 75 25.41 -24.51 7.53
N ILE A 76 24.92 -25.73 7.71
CA ILE A 76 25.57 -26.76 8.52
C ILE A 76 26.08 -27.84 7.58
N ARG A 77 27.38 -28.08 7.58
CA ARG A 77 28.00 -29.24 6.93
C ARG A 77 28.44 -30.21 8.04
N PRO A 78 27.86 -31.43 8.10
CA PRO A 78 28.24 -32.44 9.08
C PRO A 78 29.67 -32.94 8.86
#